data_AF-A0A6G1R8G5-F1
#
_entry.id   AF-A0A6G1R8G5-F1
#
_cell.length_a   1.000
_cell.length_b   1.000
_cell.length_c   1.000
_cell.angle_alpha   90.00
_cell.angle_beta   90.00
_cell.angle_gamma   90.00
#
_symmetry.space_group_name_H-M   'P 1'
#
loop_
_entity.id
_entity.type
_entity.pdbx_description
1 polymer ?
#
loop_
_entity_poly.entity_id
_entity_poly.type
_entity_poly.pdbx_seq_one_letter_code
_entity_poly.pdbx_strand_id
1 'polypeptide(L)'
;PTRTNHSPLMSFGASFVSFLNAMMTFEEEKMQLACDDLKATEKLCESEEAGVIETIKNKIKKNVDGRKSTLSMIDRLQRQIIVADCQVYLAVLSFVKQELSAYIKGGWILRKA
;
A
#
# COMPACT_ATOMS: atom_id res chain seq x y z
N PRO A 1 1.49 17.43 -10.27
CA PRO A 1 2.32 18.05 -9.21
C PRO A 1 3.19 17.00 -8.51
N THR A 2 4.47 16.99 -8.90
CA THR A 2 5.65 16.33 -8.30
C THR A 2 5.43 15.49 -7.03
N ARG A 3 5.31 14.15 -7.18
CA ARG A 3 5.38 13.20 -6.06
C ARG A 3 6.86 13.04 -5.70
N THR A 4 7.38 13.93 -4.87
CA THR A 4 8.75 13.87 -4.36
C THR A 4 8.93 12.60 -3.52
N ASN A 5 10.15 12.08 -3.46
CA ASN A 5 10.51 10.88 -2.69
C ASN A 5 10.13 11.01 -1.20
N HIS A 6 8.90 10.67 -0.84
CA HIS A 6 8.43 10.63 0.55
C HIS A 6 8.86 9.30 1.19
N SER A 7 9.14 9.31 2.49
CA SER A 7 9.43 8.07 3.23
C SER A 7 8.28 7.08 3.09
N PRO A 8 8.52 5.76 3.22
CA PRO A 8 7.44 4.76 3.15
C PRO A 8 6.25 5.09 4.05
N LEU A 9 6.51 5.59 5.26
CA LEU A 9 5.48 5.97 6.21
C LEU A 9 4.65 7.17 5.74
N MET A 10 5.28 8.21 5.17
CA MET A 10 4.58 9.38 4.63
C MET A 10 3.77 9.01 3.37
N SER A 11 4.34 8.16 2.51
CA SER A 11 3.64 7.64 1.32
C SER A 11 2.41 6.83 1.71
N PHE A 12 2.53 5.99 2.74
CA PHE A 12 1.41 5.23 3.28
C PHE A 12 0.32 6.13 3.86
N GLY A 13 0.68 7.13 4.67
CA GLY A 13 -0.30 8.09 5.21
C GLY A 13 -1.09 8.82 4.12
N ALA A 14 -0.42 9.27 3.06
CA ALA A 14 -1.08 9.90 1.92
C ALA A 14 -2.03 8.93 1.16
N SER A 15 -1.57 7.69 0.94
CA SER A 15 -2.36 6.66 0.26
C SER A 15 -3.58 6.24 1.08
N PHE A 16 -3.46 6.20 2.41
CA PHE A 16 -4.57 5.93 3.32
C PHE A 16 -5.66 7.01 3.25
N VAL A 17 -5.29 8.30 3.23
CA VAL A 17 -6.25 9.38 3.06
C VAL A 17 -6.96 9.30 1.70
N SER A 18 -6.21 9.00 0.63
CA SER A 18 -6.75 8.75 -0.71
C SER A 18 -7.79 7.61 -0.70
N PHE A 19 -7.46 6.50 -0.04
CA PHE A 19 -8.36 5.36 0.17
C PHE A 19 -9.62 5.74 0.94
N LEU A 20 -9.51 6.44 2.08
CA LEU A 20 -10.69 6.86 2.85
C LEU A 20 -11.60 7.77 2.01
N ASN A 21 -11.02 8.71 1.25
CA ASN A 21 -11.79 9.59 0.36
C ASN A 21 -12.54 8.80 -0.72
N ALA A 22 -11.89 7.82 -1.34
CA ALA A 22 -12.53 6.93 -2.30
C ALA A 22 -13.71 6.15 -1.68
N MET A 23 -13.50 5.61 -0.48
CA MET A 23 -14.50 4.82 0.25
C MET A 23 -15.70 5.65 0.75
N MET A 24 -15.50 6.93 1.06
CA MET A 24 -16.59 7.82 1.48
C MET A 24 -17.44 8.31 0.31
N THR A 25 -16.83 8.51 -0.87
CA THR A 25 -17.48 9.14 -2.02
C THR A 25 -18.04 8.15 -3.03
N PHE A 26 -17.50 6.94 -3.07
CA PHE A 26 -17.82 5.92 -4.07
C PHE A 26 -17.61 6.37 -5.52
N GLU A 27 -16.75 7.38 -5.76
CA GLU A 27 -16.41 7.83 -7.11
C GLU A 27 -15.35 6.93 -7.73
N GLU A 28 -15.60 6.41 -8.94
CA GLU A 28 -14.71 5.44 -9.60
C GLU A 28 -13.30 6.00 -9.85
N GLU A 29 -13.19 7.28 -10.22
CA GLU A 29 -11.92 7.97 -10.44
C GLU A 29 -11.07 8.02 -9.17
N LYS A 30 -11.71 8.30 -8.01
CA LYS A 30 -11.03 8.32 -6.71
C LYS A 30 -10.62 6.92 -6.26
N MET A 31 -11.44 5.90 -6.54
CA MET A 31 -11.07 4.51 -6.27
C MET A 31 -9.85 4.09 -7.10
N GLN A 32 -9.78 4.50 -8.37
CA GLN A 32 -8.63 4.20 -9.22
C GLN A 32 -7.36 4.92 -8.74
N LEU A 33 -7.47 6.21 -8.40
CA LEU A 33 -6.37 6.98 -7.82
C LEU A 33 -5.84 6.32 -6.53
N ALA A 34 -6.73 5.95 -5.61
CA ALA A 34 -6.35 5.27 -4.37
C ALA A 34 -5.64 3.92 -4.65
N CYS A 35 -6.09 3.17 -5.65
CA CYS A 35 -5.45 1.92 -6.07
C CYS A 35 -4.02 2.15 -6.57
N ASP A 36 -3.82 3.15 -7.41
CA ASP A 36 -2.50 3.49 -7.96
C ASP A 36 -1.55 4.01 -6.86
N ASP A 37 -2.07 4.80 -5.92
CA ASP A 37 -1.34 5.32 -4.77
C ASP A 37 -0.86 4.22 -3.83
N LEU A 38 -1.74 3.26 -3.50
CA LEU A 38 -1.43 2.12 -2.65
C LEU A 38 -0.38 1.21 -3.30
N LYS A 39 -0.50 0.90 -4.60
CA LYS A 39 0.49 0.11 -5.35
C LYS A 39 1.86 0.79 -5.43
N ALA A 40 1.88 2.12 -5.58
CA ALA A 40 3.12 2.88 -5.57
C ALA A 40 3.81 2.81 -4.19
N THR A 41 3.03 2.89 -3.11
CA THR A 41 3.53 2.76 -1.74
C THR A 41 4.03 1.35 -1.43
N GLU A 42 3.31 0.31 -1.87
CA GLU A 42 3.72 -1.09 -1.74
C GLU A 42 5.09 -1.31 -2.42
N LYS A 43 5.23 -0.89 -3.68
CA LYS A 43 6.49 -1.00 -4.43
C LYS A 43 7.65 -0.23 -3.77
N LEU A 44 7.37 0.93 -3.19
CA LEU A 44 8.36 1.69 -2.42
C LEU A 44 8.86 0.91 -1.19
N CYS A 45 7.99 0.13 -0.56
CA CYS A 45 8.34 -0.73 0.57
C CYS A 45 9.19 -1.93 0.15
N GLU A 46 8.85 -2.58 -0.97
CA GLU A 46 9.54 -3.76 -1.50
C GLU A 46 10.94 -3.49 -2.07
N SER A 47 11.16 -2.31 -2.65
CA SER A 47 12.42 -1.96 -3.33
C SER A 47 13.68 -2.05 -2.45
N GLU A 48 13.53 -2.05 -1.12
CA GLU A 48 14.64 -2.17 -0.16
C GLU A 48 14.78 -3.60 0.42
N GLU A 49 13.75 -4.45 0.32
CA GLU A 49 13.80 -5.85 0.80
C GLU A 49 14.58 -6.78 -0.16
N ALA A 50 14.96 -6.34 -1.36
CA ALA A 50 15.91 -7.07 -2.22
C ALA A 50 17.30 -7.30 -1.56
N GLY A 51 17.56 -6.66 -0.41
CA GLY A 51 18.73 -6.82 0.44
C GLY A 51 18.81 -8.13 1.26
N VAL A 52 18.00 -9.16 0.98
CA VAL A 52 18.16 -10.48 1.63
C VAL A 52 19.59 -11.03 1.46
N ILE A 53 20.25 -10.74 0.34
CA ILE A 53 21.65 -11.06 0.07
C ILE A 53 22.61 -10.31 1.03
N GLU A 54 22.27 -9.07 1.41
CA GLU A 54 23.07 -8.26 2.32
C GLU A 54 22.93 -8.70 3.79
N THR A 55 21.78 -9.25 4.17
CA THR A 55 21.54 -9.80 5.52
C THR A 55 22.45 -10.99 5.83
N ILE A 56 22.72 -11.84 4.83
CA ILE A 56 23.65 -12.98 4.96
C ILE A 56 25.10 -12.46 5.08
N LYS A 57 25.47 -11.44 4.30
CA LYS A 57 26.79 -10.80 4.34
C LYS A 57 27.07 -10.11 5.68
N ASN A 58 26.06 -9.47 6.28
CA ASN A 58 26.19 -8.76 7.55
C ASN A 58 26.24 -9.69 8.77
N LYS A 59 25.66 -10.90 8.72
CA LYS A 59 25.83 -11.91 9.78
C LYS A 59 27.28 -12.39 9.93
N ILE A 60 28.06 -12.37 8.85
CA ILE A 60 29.48 -12.78 8.85
C ILE A 60 30.39 -11.66 9.39
N LYS A 61 29.97 -10.39 9.30
CA LYS A 61 30.74 -9.21 9.73
C LYS A 61 30.41 -8.72 11.16
N LYS A 62 29.54 -9.44 11.89
CA LYS A 62 28.98 -9.01 13.17
C LYS A 62 29.98 -9.18 14.32
N ASN A 63 30.83 -8.18 14.53
CA ASN A 63 31.49 -7.98 15.83
C ASN A 63 31.63 -6.51 16.29
N VAL A 64 30.94 -5.53 15.67
CA VAL A 64 31.19 -4.11 16.02
C VAL A 64 29.97 -3.20 16.24
N ASP A 65 28.72 -3.46 15.79
CA ASP A 65 27.66 -2.44 15.94
C ASP A 65 26.24 -2.99 16.26
N GLY A 66 25.92 -3.18 17.54
CA GLY A 66 24.61 -3.66 18.00
C GLY A 66 23.46 -2.66 17.84
N ARG A 67 23.72 -1.34 17.86
CA ARG A 67 22.68 -0.30 17.85
C ARG A 67 22.06 -0.06 16.47
N LYS A 68 22.85 -0.18 15.40
CA LYS A 68 22.39 -0.07 14.00
C LYS A 68 21.51 -1.26 13.59
N SER A 69 21.73 -2.42 14.19
CA SER A 69 20.95 -3.65 13.92
C SER A 69 19.48 -3.54 14.36
N THR A 70 19.20 -2.87 15.48
CA THR A 70 17.82 -2.74 15.99
C THR A 70 17.00 -1.76 15.17
N LEU A 71 17.58 -0.61 14.80
CA LEU A 71 16.91 0.39 13.95
C LEU A 71 16.55 -0.20 12.58
N SER A 72 17.48 -0.94 11.95
CA SER A 72 17.23 -1.65 10.70
C SER A 72 16.12 -2.70 10.81
N MET A 73 15.98 -3.38 11.96
CA MET A 73 14.89 -4.34 12.18
C MET A 73 13.52 -3.65 12.27
N ILE A 74 13.45 -2.50 12.96
CA ILE A 74 12.21 -1.71 13.09
C ILE A 74 11.77 -1.19 11.72
N ASP A 75 12.71 -0.67 10.92
CA ASP A 75 12.41 -0.17 9.57
C ASP A 75 11.83 -1.26 8.66
N ARG A 76 12.40 -2.47 8.73
CA ARG A 76 11.89 -3.63 7.98
C ARG A 76 10.50 -4.04 8.44
N LEU A 77 10.27 -4.11 9.75
CA LEU A 77 8.96 -4.45 10.30
C LEU A 77 7.91 -3.41 9.89
N GLN A 78 8.23 -2.11 9.94
CA GLN A 78 7.34 -1.04 9.50
C GLN A 78 6.98 -1.19 8.02
N ARG A 79 7.95 -1.50 7.15
CA ARG A 79 7.70 -1.74 5.72
C ARG A 79 6.79 -2.94 5.49
N GLN A 80 6.99 -4.04 6.22
CA GLN A 80 6.12 -5.22 6.14
C GLN A 80 4.69 -4.92 6.57
N ILE A 81 4.51 -4.13 7.65
CA ILE A 81 3.20 -3.67 8.09
C ILE A 81 2.52 -2.83 7.00
N ILE A 82 3.26 -1.87 6.41
CA ILE A 82 2.72 -1.02 5.34
C ILE A 82 2.28 -1.86 4.13
N VAL A 83 3.09 -2.84 3.69
CA VAL A 83 2.72 -3.74 2.58
C VAL A 83 1.46 -4.52 2.90
N ALA A 84 1.37 -5.11 4.10
CA ALA A 84 0.19 -5.85 4.52
C ALA A 84 -1.08 -4.98 4.52
N ASP A 85 -1.00 -3.76 5.04
CA ASP A 85 -2.11 -2.82 5.04
C ASP A 85 -2.51 -2.40 3.61
N CYS A 86 -1.53 -2.13 2.73
CA CYS A 86 -1.79 -1.84 1.33
C CYS A 86 -2.57 -2.98 0.65
N GLN A 87 -2.19 -4.23 0.90
CA GLN A 87 -2.88 -5.39 0.33
C GLN A 87 -4.33 -5.50 0.83
N VAL A 88 -4.57 -5.26 2.12
CA VAL A 88 -5.94 -5.25 2.68
C VAL A 88 -6.76 -4.14 2.03
N TYR A 89 -6.23 -2.92 1.91
CA TYR A 89 -6.96 -1.80 1.33
C TYR A 89 -7.23 -1.98 -0.17
N LEU A 90 -6.28 -2.55 -0.91
CA LEU A 90 -6.47 -2.93 -2.31
C LEU A 90 -7.55 -4.00 -2.49
N ALA A 91 -7.61 -4.98 -1.60
CA ALA A 91 -8.67 -5.99 -1.60
C ALA A 91 -10.05 -5.34 -1.34
N VAL A 92 -10.15 -4.47 -0.34
CA VAL A 92 -11.39 -3.74 -0.03
C VAL A 92 -11.85 -2.89 -1.22
N LEU A 93 -10.95 -2.11 -1.84
CA LEU A 93 -11.27 -1.33 -3.05
C LEU A 93 -11.76 -2.22 -4.19
N SER A 94 -11.13 -3.38 -4.38
CA SER A 94 -11.51 -4.33 -5.43
C SER A 94 -12.91 -4.88 -5.20
N PHE A 95 -13.24 -5.28 -3.97
CA PHE A 95 -14.57 -5.77 -3.63
C PHE A 95 -15.64 -4.69 -3.82
N VAL A 96 -15.40 -3.48 -3.30
CA VAL A 96 -16.35 -2.37 -3.41
C VAL A 96 -16.61 -1.98 -4.86
N LYS A 97 -15.57 -1.92 -5.69
CA LYS A 97 -15.69 -1.60 -7.12
C LYS A 97 -16.50 -2.65 -7.89
N GLN A 98 -16.31 -3.93 -7.57
CA GLN A 98 -17.09 -5.02 -8.16
C GLN A 98 -18.57 -4.95 -7.75
N GLU A 99 -18.85 -4.76 -6.45
CA GLU A 99 -20.21 -4.61 -5.92
C GLU A 99 -20.93 -3.40 -6.53
N LEU A 100 -20.27 -2.24 -6.62
CA LEU A 100 -20.86 -1.05 -7.23
C LEU A 100 -21.26 -1.28 -8.70
N SER A 101 -20.39 -1.95 -9.46
CA SER A 101 -20.68 -2.32 -10.85
C SER A 101 -21.88 -3.26 -10.94
N ALA A 102 -22.00 -4.21 -10.01
CA ALA A 102 -23.14 -5.11 -9.92
C ALA A 102 -24.45 -4.37 -9.61
N TYR A 103 -24.43 -3.40 -8.69
CA TYR A 103 -25.60 -2.57 -8.38
C TYR A 103 -26.07 -1.73 -9.57
N ILE A 104 -25.14 -1.09 -10.30
CA ILE A 104 -25.46 -0.32 -11.52
C ILE A 104 -26.15 -1.23 -12.56
N LYS A 105 -25.58 -2.41 -12.80
CA LYS A 105 -26.16 -3.40 -13.71
C LYS A 105 -27.54 -3.87 -13.25
N GLY A 106 -27.71 -4.13 -11.95
CA GLY A 106 -28.98 -4.51 -11.34
C GLY A 106 -30.06 -3.43 -11.53
N GLY A 107 -29.72 -2.16 -11.25
CA GLY A 107 -30.61 -1.03 -11.47
C GLY A 107 -31.03 -0.85 -12.94
N TRP A 108 -30.11 -1.08 -13.88
CA TRP A 108 -30.44 -1.03 -15.31
C TRP A 108 -31.39 -2.14 -15.75
N ILE A 109 -31.23 -3.35 -15.22
CA ILE A 109 -32.16 -4.47 -15.48
C ILE A 109 -33.54 -4.16 -14.88
N LEU A 110 -33.58 -3.69 -13.63
CA LEU A 110 -34.84 -3.36 -12.95
C LEU A 110 -35.62 -2.27 -13.68
N ARG A 111 -34.94 -1.32 -14.35
CA ARG A 111 -35.59 -0.30 -15.19
C ARG A 111 -36.33 -0.88 -16.41
N LYS A 112 -36.00 -2.10 -16.85
CA LYS A 112 -36.65 -2.77 -17.97
C LYS A 112 -37.84 -3.65 -17.56
N ALA A 113 -38.00 -3.92 -16.27
CA ALA A 113 -39.13 -4.67 -15.71
C ALA A 113 -40.34 -3.73 -15.53
#